data_AF-I0E1U2-F1
#
_entry.id   AF-I0E1U2-F1
#
_cell.length_a   1.000
_cell.length_b   1.000
_cell.length_c   1.000
_cell.angle_alpha   90.00
_cell.angle_beta   90.00
_cell.angle_gamma   90.00
#
_symmetry.space_group_name_H-M   'P 1'
#
loop_
_entity.id
_entity.type
_entity.pdbx_description
1 polymer ?
#
loop_
_entity_poly.entity_id
_entity_poly.type
_entity_poly.pdbx_seq_one_letter_code
_entity_poly.pdbx_strand_id
1 'polypeptide(L)'
;LTEATYSHQAYVTISQAIEAYNANPLQNRIAVLAALNFNGGGHINHSLFWENLSPASSPDASPDAAPKLVAEITRVWGGLDQFKQAFNATLLGITGSGWGWLVKDDVTGLSIIMTKDQDPVTKGVPIFGVDMWEHAYYLQVRERQWESVSGRSANNVR
;
A
#
# COMPACT_ATOMS: atom_id res chain seq x y z
N LEU A 1 -10.47 9.09 -3.33
CA LEU A 1 -10.88 9.36 -1.93
C LEU A 1 -9.76 10.17 -1.30
N THR A 2 -10.07 11.19 -0.49
CA THR A 2 -9.02 11.86 0.30
C THR A 2 -8.67 10.98 1.50
N GLU A 3 -7.46 11.12 2.03
CA GLU A 3 -6.99 10.40 3.24
C GLU A 3 -7.98 10.53 4.41
N ALA A 4 -8.53 11.72 4.64
CA ALA A 4 -9.47 11.98 5.74
C ALA A 4 -10.79 11.20 5.58
N THR A 5 -11.35 11.13 4.38
CA THR A 5 -12.59 10.36 4.13
C THR A 5 -12.34 8.86 4.23
N TYR A 6 -11.19 8.40 3.73
CA TYR A 6 -10.79 7.00 3.86
C TYR A 6 -10.59 6.62 5.33
N SER A 7 -9.84 7.43 6.08
CA SER A 7 -9.50 7.17 7.49
C SER A 7 -10.74 7.11 8.39
N HIS A 8 -11.69 8.03 8.20
CA HIS A 8 -12.96 8.00 8.94
C HIS A 8 -13.77 6.73 8.66
N GLN A 9 -13.91 6.36 7.38
CA GLN A 9 -14.68 5.18 6.98
C GLN A 9 -14.01 3.87 7.45
N ALA A 10 -12.69 3.77 7.33
CA ALA A 10 -11.92 2.61 7.77
C ALA A 10 -11.98 2.43 9.29
N TYR A 11 -11.94 3.53 10.05
CA TYR A 11 -12.09 3.47 11.51
C TYR A 11 -13.46 2.94 11.94
N VAL A 12 -14.53 3.38 11.27
CA VAL A 12 -15.90 2.89 11.53
C VAL A 12 -16.01 1.39 11.24
N THR A 13 -15.49 0.92 10.10
CA THR A 13 -15.63 -0.51 9.71
C THR A 13 -14.80 -1.44 10.59
N ILE A 14 -13.60 -1.04 11.01
CA ILE A 14 -12.82 -1.80 11.98
C ILE A 14 -13.51 -1.88 13.33
N SER A 15 -14.02 -0.75 13.83
CA SER A 15 -14.66 -0.73 15.15
C SER A 15 -15.82 -1.72 15.19
N GLN A 16 -16.64 -1.76 14.14
CA GLN A 16 -17.73 -2.73 13.99
C GLN A 16 -17.23 -4.19 13.95
N ALA A 17 -16.12 -4.45 13.25
CA ALA A 17 -15.55 -5.80 13.17
C ALA A 17 -14.99 -6.28 14.52
N ILE A 18 -14.35 -5.39 15.29
CA ILE A 18 -13.85 -5.68 16.65
C ILE A 18 -15.02 -5.92 17.61
N GLU A 19 -16.05 -5.07 17.56
CA GLU A 19 -17.27 -5.24 18.36
C GLU A 19 -17.93 -6.60 18.07
N ALA A 20 -18.07 -6.95 16.79
CA ALA A 20 -18.61 -8.25 16.39
C ALA A 20 -17.76 -9.41 16.93
N TYR A 21 -16.43 -9.33 16.85
CA TYR A 21 -15.54 -10.35 17.42
C TYR A 21 -15.71 -10.50 18.93
N ASN A 22 -15.78 -9.39 19.66
CA ASN A 22 -15.89 -9.40 21.12
C ASN A 22 -17.25 -9.88 21.62
N ALA A 23 -18.33 -9.49 20.93
CA ALA A 23 -19.71 -9.86 21.27
C ALA A 23 -20.05 -11.33 20.96
N ASN A 24 -19.33 -11.98 20.04
CA ASN A 24 -19.58 -13.38 19.69
C ASN A 24 -19.02 -14.36 20.74
N PRO A 25 -19.74 -15.46 21.05
CA PRO A 25 -19.19 -16.59 21.79
C PRO A 25 -17.91 -17.14 21.13
N LEU A 26 -16.99 -17.69 21.92
CA LEU A 26 -15.68 -18.13 21.43
C LEU A 26 -15.75 -19.03 20.19
N GLN A 27 -16.71 -19.96 20.16
CA GLN A 27 -16.90 -20.91 19.05
C GLN A 27 -17.32 -20.21 17.74
N ASN A 28 -17.96 -19.05 17.84
CA ASN A 28 -18.48 -18.29 16.70
C ASN A 28 -17.53 -17.18 16.22
N ARG A 29 -16.48 -16.85 16.99
CA ARG A 29 -15.54 -15.78 16.64
C ARG A 29 -14.82 -16.03 15.31
N ILE A 30 -14.57 -17.29 14.97
CA ILE A 30 -13.95 -17.68 13.70
C ILE A 30 -14.74 -17.14 12.50
N ALA A 31 -16.08 -17.08 12.59
CA ALA A 31 -16.93 -16.62 11.49
C ALA A 31 -16.73 -15.14 11.14
N VAL A 32 -16.22 -14.33 12.07
CA VAL A 32 -16.00 -12.88 11.87
C VAL A 32 -14.51 -12.52 11.71
N LEU A 33 -13.59 -13.48 11.84
CA LEU A 33 -12.16 -13.24 11.67
C LEU A 33 -11.80 -12.74 10.28
N ALA A 34 -12.48 -13.22 9.23
CA ALA A 34 -12.24 -12.76 7.86
C ALA A 34 -12.55 -11.27 7.70
N ALA A 35 -13.68 -10.80 8.26
CA ALA A 35 -14.05 -9.39 8.24
C ALA A 35 -13.06 -8.55 9.08
N LEU A 36 -12.64 -9.05 10.24
CA LEU A 36 -11.65 -8.37 11.07
C LEU A 36 -10.29 -8.26 10.37
N ASN A 37 -9.81 -9.33 9.73
CA ASN A 37 -8.56 -9.33 9.00
C ASN A 37 -8.62 -8.37 7.80
N PHE A 38 -9.69 -8.41 7.01
CA PHE A 38 -9.84 -7.56 5.83
C PHE A 38 -9.92 -6.07 6.20
N ASN A 39 -10.78 -5.70 7.15
CA ASN A 39 -10.93 -4.30 7.55
C ASN A 39 -9.70 -3.82 8.34
N GLY A 40 -9.24 -4.64 9.29
CA GLY A 40 -8.06 -4.40 10.13
C GLY A 40 -6.81 -4.15 9.29
N GLY A 41 -6.51 -5.10 8.40
CA GLY A 41 -5.39 -5.00 7.48
C GLY A 41 -5.54 -3.84 6.50
N GLY A 42 -6.75 -3.56 6.01
CA GLY A 42 -7.01 -2.43 5.13
C GLY A 42 -6.64 -1.09 5.77
N HIS A 43 -7.04 -0.86 7.02
CA HIS A 43 -6.65 0.34 7.75
C HIS A 43 -5.14 0.43 7.97
N ILE A 44 -4.51 -0.65 8.45
CA ILE A 44 -3.05 -0.69 8.66
C ILE A 44 -2.32 -0.33 7.36
N ASN A 45 -2.69 -0.99 6.26
CA ASN A 45 -2.03 -0.83 4.98
C ASN A 45 -2.14 0.60 4.46
N HIS A 46 -3.34 1.20 4.52
CA HIS A 46 -3.55 2.55 4.03
C HIS A 46 -3.00 3.62 4.98
N SER A 47 -3.02 3.42 6.29
CA SER A 47 -2.34 4.32 7.23
C SER A 47 -0.85 4.41 6.91
N LEU A 48 -0.19 3.27 6.72
CA LEU A 48 1.21 3.21 6.28
C LEU A 48 1.40 3.80 4.87
N PHE A 49 0.42 3.62 3.97
CA PHE A 49 0.44 4.18 2.62
C PHE A 49 0.54 5.71 2.65
N TRP A 50 -0.36 6.36 3.39
CA TRP A 50 -0.41 7.81 3.45
C TRP A 50 0.80 8.40 4.15
N GLU A 51 1.27 7.77 5.24
CA GLU A 51 2.49 8.19 5.93
C GLU A 51 3.76 8.10 5.05
N ASN A 52 3.77 7.25 4.03
CA ASN A 52 4.92 7.12 3.11
C ASN A 52 4.82 8.01 1.86
N LEU A 53 3.72 8.73 1.67
CA LEU A 53 3.53 9.62 0.54
C LEU A 53 3.75 11.08 0.94
N SER A 54 4.49 11.80 0.10
CA SER A 54 4.63 13.25 0.19
C SER A 54 4.49 13.87 -1.20
N PRO A 55 4.14 15.17 -1.31
CA PRO A 55 4.22 15.88 -2.59
C PRO A 55 5.61 15.70 -3.22
N ALA A 56 5.66 15.54 -4.55
CA ALA A 56 6.93 15.33 -5.26
C ALA A 56 7.94 16.50 -5.10
N SER A 57 7.45 17.70 -4.76
CA SER A 57 8.27 18.86 -4.43
C SER A 57 8.77 18.90 -2.99
N SER A 58 8.32 17.98 -2.13
CA SER A 58 8.78 17.89 -0.75
C SER A 58 10.23 17.37 -0.71
N PRO A 59 11.11 17.90 0.16
CA PRO A 59 12.42 17.29 0.38
C PRO A 59 12.31 15.84 0.86
N ASP A 60 11.21 15.48 1.53
CA ASP A 60 10.95 14.12 2.03
C ASP A 60 10.72 13.11 0.89
N ALA A 61 10.38 13.58 -0.32
CA ALA A 61 10.24 12.73 -1.51
C ALA A 61 11.59 12.31 -2.09
N SER A 62 12.70 12.93 -1.68
CA SER A 62 14.03 12.59 -2.16
C SER A 62 14.57 11.36 -1.44
N PRO A 63 15.18 10.38 -2.15
CA PRO A 63 15.91 9.28 -1.52
C PRO A 63 17.01 9.75 -0.55
N ASP A 64 17.55 10.95 -0.75
CA ASP A 64 18.56 11.55 0.12
C ASP A 64 18.04 11.83 1.54
N ALA A 65 16.71 11.90 1.73
CA ALA A 65 16.09 12.00 3.05
C ALA A 65 16.23 10.70 3.87
N ALA A 66 16.58 9.58 3.23
CA ALA A 66 16.71 8.26 3.86
C ALA A 66 18.07 7.58 3.57
N PRO A 67 19.22 8.20 3.92
CA PRO A 67 20.53 7.75 3.47
C PRO A 67 20.92 6.35 3.98
N LYS A 68 20.49 5.97 5.18
CA LYS A 68 20.71 4.61 5.73
C LYS A 68 19.94 3.55 4.95
N LEU A 69 18.70 3.87 4.56
CA LEU A 69 17.87 2.97 3.77
C LEU A 69 18.44 2.82 2.35
N VAL A 70 18.83 3.93 1.72
CA VAL A 70 19.44 3.91 0.39
C VAL A 70 20.73 3.09 0.38
N ALA A 71 21.61 3.26 1.37
CA ALA A 71 22.83 2.47 1.47
C ALA A 71 22.56 0.96 1.56
N GLU A 72 21.54 0.58 2.35
CA GLU A 72 21.15 -0.83 2.48
C GLU A 72 20.50 -1.37 1.20
N ILE A 73 19.69 -0.55 0.52
CA ILE A 73 19.14 -0.87 -0.81
C ILE A 73 20.28 -1.11 -1.82
N THR A 74 21.29 -0.23 -1.85
CA THR A 74 22.46 -0.40 -2.71
C THR A 74 23.22 -1.68 -2.36
N ARG A 75 23.34 -2.03 -1.08
CA ARG A 75 23.98 -3.27 -0.64
C ARG A 75 23.25 -4.52 -1.13
N VAL A 76 21.91 -4.51 -1.09
CA VAL A 76 21.07 -5.69 -1.41
C VAL A 76 20.82 -5.84 -2.91
N TRP A 77 20.48 -4.75 -3.61
CA TRP A 77 20.09 -4.78 -5.02
C TRP A 77 21.15 -4.24 -5.98
N GLY A 78 22.26 -3.68 -5.48
CA GLY A 78 23.30 -3.07 -6.30
C GLY A 78 23.02 -1.62 -6.71
N GLY A 79 21.88 -1.05 -6.29
CA GLY A 79 21.53 0.34 -6.55
C GLY A 79 20.02 0.59 -6.48
N LEU A 80 19.65 1.87 -6.44
CA LEU A 80 18.24 2.29 -6.35
C LEU A 80 17.46 1.92 -7.62
N ASP A 81 18.09 1.97 -8.79
CA ASP A 81 17.45 1.63 -10.06
C ASP A 81 17.16 0.13 -10.17
N GLN A 82 18.11 -0.71 -9.77
CA GLN A 82 17.92 -2.17 -9.71
C GLN A 82 16.83 -2.54 -8.70
N PHE A 83 16.81 -1.86 -7.56
CA PHE A 83 15.72 -2.00 -6.59
C PHE A 83 14.37 -1.63 -7.19
N LYS A 84 14.25 -0.46 -7.83
CA LYS A 84 12.99 -0.03 -8.48
C LYS A 84 12.54 -1.02 -9.55
N GLN A 85 13.46 -1.58 -10.33
CA GLN A 85 13.13 -2.62 -11.32
C GLN A 85 12.57 -3.87 -10.65
N ALA A 86 13.24 -4.38 -9.61
CA ALA A 86 12.77 -5.55 -8.86
C ALA A 86 11.41 -5.30 -8.17
N PHE A 87 11.25 -4.10 -7.59
CA PHE A 87 10.01 -3.69 -6.93
C PHE A 87 8.86 -3.60 -7.93
N ASN A 88 9.06 -2.91 -9.06
CA ASN A 88 8.06 -2.80 -10.11
C ASN A 88 7.69 -4.15 -10.72
N ALA A 89 8.67 -5.04 -10.95
CA ALA A 89 8.40 -6.39 -11.42
C ALA A 89 7.53 -7.17 -10.43
N THR A 90 7.76 -6.97 -9.12
CA THR A 90 6.95 -7.59 -8.07
C THR A 90 5.53 -7.03 -8.06
N LEU A 91 5.36 -5.71 -8.11
CA LEU A 91 4.04 -5.08 -8.18
C LEU A 91 3.22 -5.57 -9.38
N LEU A 92 3.84 -5.67 -10.55
CA LEU A 92 3.20 -6.15 -11.77
C LEU A 92 2.87 -7.65 -11.73
N GLY A 93 3.52 -8.41 -10.84
CA GLY A 93 3.24 -9.82 -10.61
C GLY A 93 2.03 -10.10 -9.73
N ILE A 94 1.44 -9.07 -9.11
CA ILE A 94 0.24 -9.21 -8.26
C ILE A 94 -0.96 -9.59 -9.14
N THR A 95 -1.55 -10.74 -8.87
CA THR A 95 -2.79 -11.18 -9.51
C THR A 95 -3.99 -10.84 -8.64
N GLY A 96 -4.91 -10.03 -9.18
CA GLY A 96 -6.07 -9.52 -8.44
C GLY A 96 -5.67 -8.36 -7.52
N SER A 97 -6.38 -8.23 -6.40
CA SER A 97 -6.13 -7.18 -5.43
C SER A 97 -4.95 -7.50 -4.51
N GLY A 98 -4.11 -6.51 -4.20
CA GLY A 98 -3.00 -6.68 -3.27
C GLY A 98 -2.10 -5.46 -3.13
N TRP A 99 -1.01 -5.68 -2.40
CA TRP A 99 -0.01 -4.66 -2.06
C TRP A 99 1.40 -5.20 -2.30
N GLY A 100 2.32 -4.31 -2.69
CA GLY A 100 3.75 -4.59 -2.66
C GLY A 100 4.44 -3.80 -1.55
N TRP A 101 5.37 -4.44 -0.84
CA TRP A 101 6.02 -3.87 0.33
C TRP A 101 7.53 -4.01 0.25
N LEU A 102 8.24 -2.98 0.67
CA LEU A 102 9.61 -3.12 1.16
C LEU A 102 9.53 -3.37 2.66
N VAL A 103 10.10 -4.48 3.12
CA VAL A 103 10.11 -4.85 4.54
C VAL A 103 11.54 -5.06 5.01
N LYS A 104 11.77 -4.86 6.31
CA LYS A 104 12.99 -5.28 7.00
C LYS A 104 12.65 -6.40 7.97
N ASP A 105 13.36 -7.50 7.88
CA ASP A 105 13.33 -8.53 8.91
C ASP A 105 14.74 -8.77 9.50
N ASP A 106 14.78 -9.27 10.73
CA ASP A 106 16.02 -9.43 11.48
C ASP A 106 16.91 -10.57 10.96
N VAL A 107 16.40 -11.43 10.07
CA VAL A 107 17.08 -12.64 9.57
C VAL A 107 17.66 -12.42 8.17
N THR A 108 16.87 -11.86 7.25
CA THR A 108 17.21 -11.68 5.84
C THR A 108 17.59 -10.24 5.46
N GLY A 109 17.30 -9.27 6.35
CA GLY A 109 17.51 -7.85 6.07
C GLY A 109 16.37 -7.27 5.24
N LEU A 110 16.68 -6.51 4.19
CA LEU A 110 15.65 -5.93 3.32
C LEU A 110 15.13 -6.96 2.32
N SER A 111 13.81 -7.05 2.21
CA SER A 111 13.10 -7.93 1.28
C SER A 111 11.92 -7.22 0.62
N ILE A 112 11.61 -7.60 -0.62
CA ILE A 112 10.39 -7.18 -1.31
C ILE A 112 9.37 -8.31 -1.19
N ILE A 113 8.17 -8.01 -0.68
CA ILE A 113 7.10 -8.99 -0.54
C ILE A 113 5.79 -8.46 -1.13
N MET A 114 4.85 -9.37 -1.35
CA MET A 114 3.47 -9.04 -1.71
C MET A 114 2.52 -9.53 -0.64
N THR A 115 1.43 -8.80 -0.42
CA THR A 115 0.29 -9.29 0.35
C THR A 115 -0.96 -9.29 -0.52
N LYS A 116 -1.79 -10.32 -0.33
CA LYS A 116 -3.05 -10.48 -1.07
C LYS A 116 -4.15 -9.67 -0.41
N ASP A 117 -5.02 -9.09 -1.22
CA ASP A 117 -6.18 -8.32 -0.78
C ASP A 117 -5.76 -7.23 0.23
N GLN A 118 -6.22 -7.33 1.48
CA GLN A 118 -5.88 -6.40 2.56
C GLN A 118 -5.03 -7.06 3.65
N ASP A 119 -4.41 -8.21 3.38
CA ASP A 119 -3.53 -8.84 4.36
C ASP A 119 -2.40 -7.87 4.72
N PRO A 120 -2.18 -7.58 6.03
CA PRO A 120 -1.09 -6.72 6.45
C PRO A 120 0.23 -7.48 6.51
N VAL A 121 1.34 -6.74 6.52
CA VAL A 121 2.65 -7.33 6.84
C VAL A 121 2.65 -7.79 8.29
N THR A 122 2.71 -9.11 8.51
CA THR A 122 2.71 -9.72 9.85
C THR A 122 4.07 -10.23 10.31
N LYS A 123 5.08 -10.20 9.43
CA LYS A 123 6.45 -10.62 9.70
C LYS A 123 7.42 -9.56 9.20
N GLY A 124 8.33 -9.15 10.08
CA GLY A 124 9.22 -8.02 9.82
C GLY A 124 8.53 -6.68 10.01
N VAL A 125 9.25 -5.61 9.69
CA VAL A 125 8.84 -4.22 9.81
C VAL A 125 8.59 -3.66 8.41
N PRO A 126 7.37 -3.21 8.08
CA PRO A 126 7.12 -2.54 6.80
C PRO A 126 7.85 -1.19 6.77
N ILE A 127 8.58 -0.94 5.69
CA ILE A 127 9.26 0.34 5.46
C ILE A 127 8.36 1.26 4.64
N PHE A 128 7.90 0.80 3.49
CA PHE A 128 6.87 1.46 2.70
C PHE A 128 6.10 0.43 1.86
N GLY A 129 4.89 0.80 1.46
CA GLY A 129 4.00 -0.04 0.66
C GLY A 129 3.36 0.72 -0.49
N VAL A 130 3.01 0.00 -1.54
CA VAL A 130 2.28 0.52 -2.72
C VAL A 130 1.01 -0.29 -2.90
N ASP A 131 -0.12 0.43 -2.95
CA ASP A 131 -1.44 -0.12 -3.22
C ASP A 131 -1.57 -0.49 -4.71
N MET A 132 -1.83 -1.76 -4.99
CA MET A 132 -2.06 -2.27 -6.34
C MET A 132 -3.52 -2.68 -6.57
N TRP A 133 -4.43 -2.30 -5.67
CA TRP A 133 -5.86 -2.38 -5.96
C TRP A 133 -6.24 -1.44 -7.10
N GLU A 134 -7.15 -1.86 -7.98
CA GLU A 134 -7.58 -1.04 -9.11
C GLU A 134 -8.10 0.34 -8.68
N HIS A 135 -8.74 0.45 -7.51
CA HIS A 135 -9.22 1.75 -7.00
C HIS A 135 -8.11 2.79 -6.84
N ALA A 136 -6.85 2.36 -6.71
CA ALA A 136 -5.72 3.25 -6.43
C ALA A 136 -5.29 4.01 -7.69
N TYR A 137 -5.45 3.42 -8.88
CA TYR A 137 -4.93 3.99 -10.13
C TYR A 137 -5.93 4.03 -11.29
N TYR A 138 -7.03 3.27 -11.24
CA TYR A 138 -7.91 3.06 -12.40
C TYR A 138 -8.46 4.35 -13.00
N LEU A 139 -8.91 5.30 -12.18
CA LEU A 139 -9.45 6.57 -12.65
C LEU A 139 -8.40 7.39 -13.41
N GLN A 140 -7.17 7.46 -12.88
CA GLN A 140 -6.08 8.21 -13.53
C GLN A 140 -5.56 7.51 -14.79
N VAL A 141 -5.47 6.17 -14.78
CA VAL A 141 -5.07 5.41 -15.96
C VAL A 141 -6.11 5.55 -17.06
N ARG A 142 -7.40 5.44 -16.74
CA ARG A 142 -8.50 5.64 -17.70
C ARG A 142 -8.50 7.06 -18.27
N GLU A 143 -8.29 8.07 -17.44
CA GLU A 143 -8.20 9.46 -17.90
C GLU A 143 -7.02 9.64 -18.87
N ARG A 144 -5.82 9.18 -18.50
CA ARG A 144 -4.63 9.25 -19.38
C ARG A 144 -4.85 8.52 -20.70
N GLN A 145 -5.50 7.35 -20.67
CA GLN A 145 -5.88 6.62 -21.88
C GLN A 145 -6.85 7.44 -22.74
N TRP A 146 -7.88 8.03 -22.14
CA TRP A 146 -8.83 8.91 -22.82
C TRP A 146 -8.15 10.15 -23.43
N GLU A 147 -7.28 10.84 -22.69
CA GLU A 147 -6.52 11.99 -23.20
C GLU A 147 -5.65 11.58 -24.41
N SER A 148 -4.99 10.42 -24.34
CA SER A 148 -4.14 9.94 -25.45
C SER A 148 -4.93 9.63 -26.73
N VAL A 149 -6.17 9.14 -26.60
CA VAL A 149 -7.02 8.76 -27.74
C VAL A 149 -7.83 9.94 -28.26
N SER A 150 -8.25 10.86 -27.38
CA SER A 150 -9.10 12.00 -27.74
C SER A 150 -8.32 13.25 -28.16
N GLY A 151 -7.01 13.32 -27.87
CA GLY A 151 -6.17 14.49 -28.12
C GLY A 151 -6.54 15.71 -27.28
N ARG A 152 -7.37 15.55 -26.24
CA ARG A 152 -7.80 16.62 -25.33
C ARG A 152 -7.10 16.44 -23.99
N SER A 153 -6.30 17.43 -23.58
CA SER A 153 -5.79 17.56 -22.22
C SER A 153 -6.88 18.15 -21.31
N ALA A 154 -6.99 17.65 -20.07
CA ALA A 154 -7.89 18.14 -19.02
C ALA A 154 -7.73 19.64 -18.67
N ASN A 155 -6.71 20.33 -19.19
CA ASN A 155 -6.54 21.78 -19.06
C ASN A 155 -7.47 22.63 -19.94
N ASN A 156 -8.42 22.02 -20.67
CA ASN A 156 -9.26 22.72 -21.65
C ASN A 156 -10.78 22.67 -21.39
N VAL A 157 -11.22 22.40 -20.16
CA VAL A 157 -12.64 22.56 -19.78
C VAL A 157 -12.72 23.52 -18.60
N ARG A 158 -13.33 24.69 -18.85
CA ARG A 158 -13.68 25.72 -17.87
C ARG A 158 -14.71 25.22 -16.85
#